data_AF-A0A3B5Z5D3-F1
#
_entry.id   AF-A0A3B5Z5D3-F1
#
_cell.length_a   1.000
_cell.length_b   1.000
_cell.length_c   1.000
_cell.angle_alpha   90.00
_cell.angle_beta   90.00
_cell.angle_gamma   90.00
#
_symmetry.space_group_name_H-M   'P 1'
#
loop_
_entity.id
_entity.type
_entity.pdbx_description
1 polymer ?
#
loop_
_entity_poly.entity_id
_entity_poly.type
_entity_poly.pdbx_seq_one_letter_code
_entity_poly.pdbx_strand_id
1 'polypeptide(L)'
;MGSHLFLSCPVARVAWRSIGVVLGTDLCPNNAWQYYVWCNMFLPNGTKFFTVGLTAVTWAIWLVRNRATFEKKLIKSPFEFVFSACSFLLYWPGLQNKEDAEELRQGAEMIRSSTTRLMAMCEKTRRAMDDDGEVLTW
;
A
#
# COMPACT_ATOMS: atom_id res chain seq x y z
N MET A 1 8.03 20.50 3.23
CA MET A 1 8.05 19.71 4.49
C MET A 1 7.15 18.46 4.41
N GLY A 2 5.88 18.57 4.00
CA GLY A 2 4.96 17.43 3.90
C GLY A 2 5.36 16.33 2.91
N SER A 3 5.84 16.68 1.72
CA SER A 3 6.23 15.70 0.68
C SER A 3 7.32 14.74 1.15
N HIS A 4 8.29 15.23 1.92
CA HIS A 4 9.37 14.40 2.45
C HIS A 4 8.86 13.38 3.50
N LEU A 5 7.85 13.77 4.27
CA LEU A 5 7.30 12.96 5.35
C LEU A 5 6.50 11.77 4.82
N PHE A 6 5.76 11.97 3.73
CA PHE A 6 4.79 11.01 3.23
C PHE A 6 5.22 10.27 1.96
N LEU A 7 6.29 10.70 1.29
CA LEU A 7 6.75 10.08 0.04
C LEU A 7 8.17 9.52 0.15
N SER A 8 9.09 10.19 0.88
CA SER A 8 10.51 9.83 0.85
C SER A 8 11.10 9.31 2.16
N CYS A 9 10.39 9.39 3.29
CA CYS A 9 10.89 8.82 4.55
C CYS A 9 10.97 7.27 4.48
N PRO A 10 11.76 6.60 5.34
CA PRO A 10 11.91 5.13 5.30
C PRO A 10 10.57 4.38 5.36
N VAL A 11 9.66 4.78 6.27
CA VAL A 11 8.33 4.16 6.40
C VAL A 11 7.48 4.39 5.15
N ALA A 12 7.51 5.60 4.59
CA ALA A 12 6.80 5.92 3.35
C ALA A 12 7.35 5.11 2.18
N ARG A 13 8.67 4.95 2.06
CA ARG A 13 9.27 4.14 0.99
C ARG A 13 8.90 2.67 1.08
N VAL A 14 8.80 2.10 2.28
CA VAL A 14 8.27 0.73 2.46
C VAL A 14 6.83 0.68 1.97
N ALA A 15 6.00 1.65 2.35
CA ALA A 15 4.62 1.71 1.90
C ALA A 15 4.50 1.78 0.37
N TRP A 16 5.14 2.75 -0.25
CA TRP A 16 5.08 2.94 -1.69
C TRP A 16 5.65 1.79 -2.50
N ARG A 17 6.74 1.14 -2.03
CA ARG A 17 7.29 -0.06 -2.69
C ARG A 17 6.36 -1.25 -2.61
N SER A 18 5.73 -1.47 -1.47
CA SER A 18 4.76 -2.56 -1.34
C SER A 18 3.50 -2.30 -2.19
N ILE A 19 3.08 -1.05 -2.40
CA ILE A 19 2.07 -0.70 -3.41
C ILE A 19 2.60 -1.00 -4.81
N GLY A 20 3.84 -0.61 -5.11
CA GLY A 20 4.48 -0.92 -6.39
C GLY A 20 4.47 -2.41 -6.71
N VAL A 21 4.83 -3.26 -5.75
CA VAL A 21 4.78 -4.72 -5.89
C VAL A 21 3.37 -5.21 -6.24
N VAL A 22 2.33 -4.66 -5.59
CA VAL A 22 0.93 -5.01 -5.92
C VAL A 22 0.55 -4.58 -7.33
N LEU A 23 1.06 -3.44 -7.80
CA LEU A 23 0.87 -2.93 -9.16
C LEU A 23 1.80 -3.57 -10.20
N GLY A 24 2.73 -4.45 -9.79
CA GLY A 24 3.68 -5.11 -10.68
C GLY A 24 4.87 -4.24 -11.11
N THR A 25 5.28 -3.27 -10.28
CA THR A 25 6.40 -2.36 -10.55
C THR A 25 7.36 -2.25 -9.37
N ASP A 26 8.64 -2.11 -9.66
CA ASP A 26 9.74 -1.89 -8.70
C ASP A 26 10.02 -0.41 -8.42
N LEU A 27 9.34 0.48 -9.16
CA LEU A 27 9.48 1.93 -9.02
C LEU A 27 8.90 2.40 -7.67
N CYS A 28 9.26 3.62 -7.26
CA CYS A 28 8.75 4.24 -6.04
C CYS A 28 8.66 5.75 -6.24
N PRO A 29 7.50 6.39 -6.02
CA PRO A 29 7.36 7.83 -6.14
C PRO A 29 8.17 8.55 -5.05
N ASN A 30 8.99 9.52 -5.47
CA ASN A 30 9.75 10.38 -4.57
C ASN A 30 9.08 11.74 -4.34
N ASN A 31 8.07 12.06 -5.15
CA ASN A 31 7.28 13.28 -5.05
C ASN A 31 5.87 13.05 -5.63
N ALA A 32 4.97 14.01 -5.39
CA ALA A 32 3.57 13.89 -5.80
C ALA A 32 3.42 13.78 -7.33
N TRP A 33 4.27 14.47 -8.09
CA TRP A 33 4.27 14.38 -9.55
C TRP A 33 4.55 12.95 -10.03
N GLN A 34 5.60 12.32 -9.50
CA GLN A 34 5.92 10.92 -9.81
C GLN A 34 4.77 9.97 -9.44
N TYR A 35 4.07 10.23 -8.34
CA TYR A 35 2.86 9.48 -7.98
C TYR A 35 1.78 9.59 -9.06
N TYR A 36 1.44 10.81 -9.51
CA TYR A 36 0.41 11.00 -10.53
C TYR A 36 0.80 10.38 -11.89
N VAL A 37 2.08 10.45 -12.27
CA VAL A 37 2.59 9.75 -13.46
C VAL A 37 2.41 8.25 -13.33
N TRP A 38 2.72 7.69 -12.15
CA TRP A 38 2.51 6.28 -11.84
C TRP A 38 1.05 5.87 -11.97
N CYS A 39 0.15 6.66 -11.38
CA CYS A 39 -1.27 6.39 -11.45
C CYS A 39 -1.78 6.41 -12.90
N ASN A 40 -1.34 7.37 -13.73
CA ASN A 40 -1.70 7.37 -15.15
C ASN A 40 -1.20 6.12 -15.89
N MET A 41 -0.02 5.60 -15.53
CA MET A 41 0.58 4.43 -16.17
C MET A 41 -0.14 3.12 -15.82
N PHE A 42 -0.47 2.92 -14.53
CA PHE A 42 -1.02 1.66 -14.02
C PHE A 42 -2.55 1.67 -13.87
N LEU A 43 -3.16 2.84 -13.80
CA LEU A 43 -4.60 3.05 -13.58
C LEU A 43 -5.17 4.10 -14.56
N PRO A 44 -5.05 3.90 -15.89
CA PRO A 44 -5.34 4.93 -16.90
C PRO A 44 -6.79 5.44 -16.87
N ASN A 45 -7.74 4.64 -16.38
CA ASN A 45 -9.15 5.03 -16.26
C ASN A 45 -9.51 5.60 -14.87
N GLY A 46 -8.54 5.66 -13.95
CA GLY A 46 -8.76 5.99 -12.54
C GLY A 46 -8.49 7.44 -12.16
N THR A 47 -8.31 8.37 -13.11
CA THR A 47 -7.82 9.74 -12.86
C THR A 47 -8.59 10.48 -11.77
N LYS A 48 -9.91 10.31 -11.73
CA LYS A 48 -10.79 10.87 -10.69
C LYS A 48 -10.48 10.37 -9.27
N PHE A 49 -9.86 9.20 -9.12
CA PHE A 49 -9.52 8.58 -7.84
C PHE A 49 -8.08 8.80 -7.41
N PHE A 50 -7.18 9.35 -8.24
CA PHE A 50 -5.76 9.47 -7.89
C PHE A 50 -5.55 10.28 -6.61
N THR A 51 -6.27 11.40 -6.45
CA THR A 51 -6.15 12.20 -5.24
C THR A 51 -6.74 11.50 -4.01
N VAL A 52 -7.83 10.73 -4.18
CA VAL A 52 -8.42 9.92 -3.11
C VAL A 52 -7.46 8.82 -2.66
N GLY A 53 -6.84 8.12 -3.63
CA GLY A 53 -5.80 7.12 -3.38
C GLY A 53 -4.59 7.71 -2.66
N LEU A 54 -4.08 8.86 -3.12
CA LEU A 54 -2.98 9.55 -2.45
C LEU A 54 -3.33 9.91 -1.01
N THR A 55 -4.53 10.40 -0.77
CA THR A 55 -4.99 10.78 0.57
C THR A 55 -5.12 9.55 1.47
N ALA A 56 -5.64 8.44 0.96
CA ALA A 56 -5.79 7.19 1.73
C ALA A 56 -4.43 6.63 2.15
N VAL A 57 -3.46 6.61 1.23
CA VAL A 57 -2.11 6.11 1.51
C VAL A 57 -1.34 7.05 2.43
N THR A 58 -1.41 8.36 2.22
CA THR A 58 -0.73 9.34 3.09
C THR A 58 -1.30 9.30 4.51
N TRP A 59 -2.61 9.12 4.67
CA TRP A 59 -3.27 8.94 5.96
C TRP A 59 -2.86 7.63 6.64
N ALA A 60 -2.79 6.52 5.90
CA ALA A 60 -2.27 5.25 6.42
C ALA A 60 -0.82 5.38 6.91
N ILE A 61 0.05 6.04 6.14
CA ILE A 61 1.44 6.31 6.52
C ILE A 61 1.49 7.16 7.80
N TRP A 62 0.68 8.22 7.88
CA TRP A 62 0.60 9.07 9.07
C TRP A 62 0.22 8.27 10.32
N LEU A 63 -0.81 7.44 10.24
CA LEU A 63 -1.31 6.65 11.37
C LEU A 63 -0.27 5.65 11.89
N VAL A 64 0.37 4.93 10.97
CA VAL A 64 1.43 3.97 11.30
C VAL A 64 2.65 4.67 11.90
N ARG A 65 3.08 5.80 11.32
CA ARG A 65 4.20 6.59 11.85
C ARG A 65 3.93 7.10 13.26
N ASN A 66 2.72 7.61 13.52
CA ASN A 66 2.35 8.10 14.83
C ASN A 66 2.31 6.96 15.84
N ARG A 67 1.73 5.82 15.47
CA ARG A 67 1.73 4.64 16.32
C ARG A 67 3.16 4.16 16.65
N ALA A 68 4.05 4.13 15.67
CA ALA A 68 5.44 3.73 15.89
C ALA A 68 6.21 4.73 16.77
N THR A 69 5.97 6.03 16.59
CA THR A 69 6.69 7.10 17.30
C THR A 69 6.17 7.32 18.72
N PHE A 70 4.85 7.36 18.90
CA PHE A 70 4.21 7.72 20.17
C PHE A 70 3.82 6.50 21.00
N GLU A 71 3.36 5.41 20.37
CA GLU A 71 2.95 4.19 21.08
C GLU A 71 4.05 3.12 21.12
N LYS A 72 5.20 3.36 20.47
CA LYS A 72 6.35 2.43 20.36
C LYS A 72 5.97 1.04 19.83
N LYS A 73 4.90 0.93 19.04
CA LYS A 73 4.50 -0.34 18.42
C LYS A 73 5.23 -0.52 17.09
N LEU A 74 5.90 -1.68 16.95
CA LEU A 74 6.55 -2.06 15.70
C LEU A 74 5.51 -2.37 14.62
N ILE A 75 5.87 -2.05 13.37
CA ILE A 75 5.13 -2.44 12.18
C ILE A 75 5.36 -3.94 11.99
N LYS A 76 4.33 -4.77 12.12
CA LYS A 76 4.50 -6.24 12.11
C LYS A 76 4.64 -6.80 10.70
N SER A 77 4.04 -6.13 9.73
CA SER A 77 4.09 -6.54 8.33
C SER A 77 4.21 -5.32 7.43
N PRO A 78 5.03 -5.40 6.36
CA PRO A 78 5.04 -4.34 5.36
C PRO A 78 3.64 -4.15 4.79
N PHE A 79 2.76 -5.15 4.71
CA PHE A 79 1.44 -5.00 4.10
C PHE A 79 0.38 -4.27 4.96
N GLU A 80 0.64 -3.96 6.23
CA GLU A 80 -0.34 -3.31 7.13
C GLU A 80 -0.86 -1.96 6.59
N PHE A 81 0.02 -1.20 5.92
CA PHE A 81 -0.38 0.08 5.35
C PHE A 81 -1.36 -0.11 4.17
N VAL A 82 -1.25 -1.20 3.40
CA VAL A 82 -2.14 -1.48 2.26
C VAL A 82 -3.55 -1.71 2.77
N PHE A 83 -3.71 -2.57 3.78
CA PHE A 83 -5.02 -2.83 4.38
C PHE A 83 -5.61 -1.57 5.01
N SER A 84 -4.79 -0.76 5.67
CA SER A 84 -5.24 0.52 6.21
C SER A 84 -5.73 1.46 5.10
N ALA A 85 -5.00 1.57 3.99
CA ALA A 85 -5.41 2.35 2.84
C ALA A 85 -6.72 1.81 2.23
N CYS A 86 -6.84 0.49 2.03
CA CYS A 86 -8.08 -0.16 1.60
C CYS A 86 -9.26 0.14 2.52
N SER A 87 -9.07 0.13 3.85
CA SER A 87 -10.13 0.49 4.79
C SER A 87 -10.61 1.93 4.60
N PHE A 88 -9.71 2.88 4.35
CA PHE A 88 -10.11 4.26 4.02
C PHE A 88 -10.85 4.34 2.68
N LEU A 89 -10.37 3.64 1.66
CA LEU A 89 -11.02 3.60 0.34
C LEU A 89 -12.40 2.93 0.37
N LEU A 90 -12.64 2.00 1.29
CA LEU A 90 -13.96 1.38 1.52
C LEU A 90 -14.89 2.21 2.41
N TYR A 91 -14.33 3.14 3.20
CA TYR A 91 -15.08 4.03 4.08
C TYR A 91 -15.48 5.35 3.39
N TRP A 92 -14.59 5.91 2.56
CA TRP A 92 -14.82 7.14 1.78
C TRP A 92 -15.75 7.07 0.54
N PRO A 93 -16.32 5.93 0.10
CA PRO A 93 -17.30 5.93 -0.99
C PRO A 93 -18.54 6.77 -0.67
N GLY A 94 -18.90 6.94 0.60
CA GLY A 94 -20.00 7.83 1.01
C GLY A 94 -19.77 9.31 0.68
N LEU A 95 -18.54 9.69 0.30
CA LEU A 95 -18.17 11.03 -0.14
C LEU A 95 -18.20 11.19 -1.68
N GLN A 96 -18.50 10.11 -2.41
CA GLN A 96 -18.54 10.07 -3.87
C GLN A 96 -19.99 9.96 -4.39
N ASN A 97 -20.22 10.23 -5.68
CA ASN A 97 -21.49 9.87 -6.31
C ASN A 97 -21.63 8.34 -6.40
N LYS A 98 -22.84 7.83 -6.66
CA LYS A 98 -23.13 6.38 -6.59
C LYS A 98 -22.23 5.53 -7.51
N GLU A 99 -21.97 6.00 -8.72
CA GLU A 99 -21.17 5.27 -9.72
C GLU A 99 -19.69 5.24 -9.29
N ASP A 100 -19.15 6.38 -8.89
CA ASP A 100 -17.78 6.51 -8.41
C ASP A 100 -17.54 5.77 -7.09
N ALA A 101 -18.55 5.73 -6.22
CA ALA A 101 -18.51 5.00 -4.96
C ALA A 101 -18.35 3.49 -5.18
N GLU A 102 -19.09 2.93 -6.14
CA GLU A 102 -19.03 1.52 -6.47
C GLU A 102 -17.69 1.17 -7.12
N GLU A 103 -17.22 1.98 -8.07
CA GLU A 103 -15.93 1.77 -8.73
C GLU A 103 -14.76 1.85 -7.71
N LEU A 104 -14.83 2.79 -6.76
CA LEU A 104 -13.84 2.91 -5.69
C LEU A 104 -13.83 1.68 -4.76
N ARG A 105 -15.02 1.14 -4.42
CA ARG A 105 -15.12 -0.09 -3.61
C ARG A 105 -14.52 -1.29 -4.33
N GLN A 106 -14.86 -1.47 -5.60
CA GLN A 106 -14.35 -2.57 -6.42
C GLN A 106 -12.82 -2.51 -6.52
N GLY A 107 -12.26 -1.32 -6.78
CA GLY A 107 -10.81 -1.12 -6.78
C GLY A 107 -10.16 -1.45 -5.43
N ALA A 108 -10.76 -1.01 -4.31
CA ALA A 108 -10.25 -1.29 -2.98
C ALA A 108 -10.26 -2.79 -2.62
N GLU A 109 -11.33 -3.52 -2.96
CA GLU A 109 -11.42 -4.97 -2.74
C GLU A 109 -10.44 -5.74 -3.62
N MET A 110 -10.23 -5.31 -4.87
CA MET A 110 -9.23 -5.91 -5.75
C MET A 110 -7.82 -5.78 -5.16
N ILE A 111 -7.44 -4.59 -4.70
CA ILE A 111 -6.15 -4.35 -4.03
C ILE A 111 -6.02 -5.24 -2.79
N ARG A 112 -7.07 -5.31 -1.96
CA ARG A 112 -7.09 -6.13 -0.74
C ARG A 112 -6.88 -7.62 -1.05
N SER A 113 -7.58 -8.14 -2.05
CA SER A 113 -7.47 -9.54 -2.48
C SER A 113 -6.07 -9.85 -3.02
N SER A 114 -5.54 -9.03 -3.93
CA SER A 114 -4.19 -9.18 -4.48
C SER A 114 -3.11 -9.13 -3.41
N THR A 115 -3.23 -8.22 -2.45
CA THR A 115 -2.31 -8.11 -1.31
C THR A 115 -2.35 -9.35 -0.42
N THR A 116 -3.55 -9.87 -0.14
CA THR A 116 -3.72 -11.10 0.65
C THR A 116 -3.06 -12.30 -0.04
N ARG A 117 -3.19 -12.39 -1.37
CA ARG A 117 -2.52 -13.42 -2.17
C ARG A 117 -1.00 -13.29 -2.12
N LEU A 118 -0.47 -12.07 -2.25
CA LEU A 118 0.98 -11.81 -2.13
C LEU A 118 1.51 -12.19 -0.75
N MET A 119 0.79 -11.85 0.33
CA MET A 119 1.15 -12.26 1.69
C MET A 119 1.24 -13.78 1.83
N ALA A 120 0.26 -14.51 1.30
CA ALA A 120 0.25 -15.97 1.34
C ALA A 120 1.42 -16.57 0.55
N MET A 121 1.82 -15.95 -0.57
CA MET A 121 3.00 -16.37 -1.33
C MET A 121 4.30 -16.11 -0.56
N CYS A 122 4.46 -14.91 0.01
CA CYS A 122 5.65 -14.58 0.81
C CYS A 122 5.81 -15.52 2.01
N GLU A 123 4.71 -15.87 2.70
CA GLU A 123 4.75 -16.80 3.83
C GLU A 123 5.15 -18.22 3.39
N LYS A 124 4.65 -18.69 2.23
CA LYS A 124 5.07 -19.98 1.66
C LYS A 124 6.56 -19.98 1.31
N THR A 125 7.05 -18.93 0.67
CA THR A 125 8.49 -18.78 0.33
C THR A 125 9.35 -18.75 1.57
N ARG A 126 8.94 -18.01 2.61
CA ARG A 126 9.67 -17.94 3.89
C ARG A 126 9.82 -19.31 4.53
N ARG A 127 8.74 -20.11 4.58
CA ARG A 127 8.80 -21.48 5.12
C ARG A 127 9.69 -22.40 4.30
N ALA A 128 9.64 -22.33 2.97
CA ALA A 128 10.52 -23.13 2.12
C ALA A 128 12.01 -22.79 2.35
N MET A 129 12.35 -21.52 2.57
CA MET A 129 13.72 -21.10 2.91
C MET A 129 14.16 -21.59 4.29
N ASP A 130 13.25 -21.63 5.27
CA ASP A 130 13.53 -22.18 6.59
C ASP A 130 13.79 -23.71 6.50
N ASP A 131 12.98 -24.44 5.73
CA ASP A 131 13.15 -25.89 5.49
C ASP A 131 14.46 -26.20 4.73
N ASP A 132 14.79 -25.44 3.67
CA ASP A 132 16.05 -25.62 2.92
C ASP A 132 17.29 -25.25 3.77
N GLY A 133 17.14 -24.28 4.67
CA GLY A 133 18.17 -23.86 5.63
C GLY A 133 18.49 -24.92 6.68
N GLU A 134 17.49 -25.69 7.14
CA GLU A 134 17.72 -26.83 8.04
C GLU A 134 18.37 -28.03 7.32
N VAL A 135 18.06 -28.26 6.04
CA VAL A 135 18.62 -29.38 5.25
C VAL A 135 20.13 -29.22 5.00
N LEU A 136 20.65 -27.98 4.97
CA LEU A 136 22.08 -27.69 4.75
C LEU A 136 22.93 -27.67 6.04
N THR A 137 22.38 -28.12 7.18
CA THR A 137 23.09 -28.14 8.48
C THR A 137 23.57 -29.52 8.96
N TRP A 138 23.60 -30.52 8.07
CA TRP A 138 24.23 -31.84 8.29
C TRP A 138 25.48 -32.04 7.42
#